data_AF-A0A094GSE5-F1
#
_entry.id   AF-A0A094GSE5-F1
#
_cell.length_a   1.000
_cell.length_b   1.000
_cell.length_c   1.000
_cell.angle_alpha   90.00
_cell.angle_beta   90.00
_cell.angle_gamma   90.00
#
_symmetry.space_group_name_H-M   'P 1'
#
loop_
_entity.id
_entity.type
_entity.pdbx_description
1 polymer ?
#
loop_
_entity_poly.entity_id
_entity_poly.type
_entity_poly.pdbx_seq_one_letter_code
_entity_poly.pdbx_strand_id
1 'polypeptide(L)'
;MRVGMLGERGVHHYNIAATSLFLATKAEENCRKTKEIVIAVAKVAQKNANLVIDEQSKEFWRWKDSILLYEETMLELLTFDVVLESPYTHLQSILQQLGMEHDKALRNIAWAFLNDSQMTTLCLRMGPRDIAVAAVYFAARYNGEKIADQGDRPWWVRAGGEESKIAEAVEVVQEFYAENPLGRTDLPLEGSPGGSAGELEATRERG
;
A
#
# COMPACT_ATOMS: atom_id res chain seq x y z
N MET A 1 -7.41 -17.40 4.69
CA MET A 1 -6.14 -18.06 5.06
C MET A 1 -5.29 -18.08 3.80
N ARG A 2 -4.31 -17.17 3.63
CA ARG A 2 -3.47 -17.14 2.41
C ARG A 2 -2.79 -18.50 2.29
N VAL A 3 -3.18 -19.28 1.30
CA VAL A 3 -2.57 -20.57 0.98
C VAL A 3 -1.10 -20.30 0.74
N GLY A 4 -0.25 -20.84 1.61
CA GLY A 4 1.19 -20.67 1.49
C GLY A 4 1.62 -21.23 0.13
N MET A 5 2.10 -20.36 -0.74
CA MET A 5 2.69 -20.72 -2.04
C MET A 5 4.06 -21.42 -1.88
N LEU A 6 4.23 -22.25 -0.84
CA LEU A 6 5.47 -22.97 -0.57
C LEU A 6 5.33 -24.41 -1.05
N GLY A 7 5.20 -24.56 -2.37
CA GLY A 7 5.70 -25.73 -3.08
C GLY A 7 7.09 -25.38 -3.61
N GLU A 8 8.11 -26.14 -3.18
CA GLU A 8 9.51 -26.08 -3.63
C GLU A 8 10.40 -25.00 -2.98
N ARG A 9 11.24 -25.41 -2.00
CA ARG A 9 12.44 -24.70 -1.46
C ARG A 9 12.39 -23.15 -1.40
N GLY A 10 11.27 -22.57 -1.00
CA GLY A 10 11.13 -21.11 -0.89
C GLY A 10 11.75 -20.54 0.38
N VAL A 11 12.16 -19.28 0.33
CA VAL A 11 12.64 -18.53 1.50
C VAL A 11 11.46 -18.21 2.43
N HIS A 12 11.65 -18.35 3.74
CA HIS A 12 10.62 -18.01 4.71
C HIS A 12 10.29 -16.50 4.66
N HIS A 13 9.01 -16.14 4.56
CA HIS A 13 8.55 -14.76 4.39
C HIS A 13 9.08 -13.78 5.44
N TYR A 14 9.26 -14.21 6.72
CA TYR A 14 9.89 -13.35 7.73
C TYR A 14 11.33 -12.94 7.38
N ASN A 15 12.13 -13.80 6.74
CA ASN A 15 13.49 -13.44 6.35
C ASN A 15 13.48 -12.41 5.22
N ILE A 16 12.59 -12.59 4.25
CA ILE A 16 12.38 -11.62 3.16
C ILE A 16 11.88 -10.30 3.73
N ALA A 17 10.85 -10.30 4.56
CA ALA A 17 10.29 -9.09 5.18
C ALA A 17 11.33 -8.32 6.02
N ALA A 18 12.14 -9.03 6.81
CA ALA A 18 13.22 -8.44 7.59
C ALA A 18 14.27 -7.76 6.69
N THR A 19 14.63 -8.42 5.59
CA THR A 19 15.59 -7.92 4.60
C THR A 19 15.02 -6.72 3.85
N SER A 20 13.76 -6.78 3.40
CA SER A 20 13.07 -5.67 2.75
C SER A 20 12.99 -4.45 3.66
N LEU A 21 12.67 -4.63 4.94
CA LEU A 21 12.66 -3.54 5.93
C LEU A 21 14.07 -2.95 6.10
N PHE A 22 15.09 -3.80 6.22
CA PHE A 22 16.48 -3.37 6.34
C PHE A 22 16.93 -2.54 5.11
N LEU A 23 16.63 -3.00 3.89
CA LEU A 23 16.92 -2.28 2.65
C LEU A 23 16.16 -0.96 2.58
N ALA A 24 14.86 -0.95 2.90
CA ALA A 24 14.03 0.25 2.88
C ALA A 24 14.58 1.35 3.81
N THR A 25 15.07 1.00 5.02
CA THR A 25 15.67 2.01 5.91
C THR A 25 16.91 2.69 5.33
N LYS A 26 17.63 2.03 4.42
CA LYS A 26 18.80 2.60 3.74
C LYS A 26 18.39 3.41 2.52
N ALA A 27 17.45 2.89 1.72
CA ALA A 27 16.95 3.56 0.52
C ALA A 27 16.26 4.89 0.84
N GLU A 28 15.46 4.94 1.92
CA GLU A 28 14.73 6.14 2.37
C GLU A 28 15.58 7.08 3.25
N GLU A 29 16.90 6.86 3.33
CA GLU A 29 17.84 7.60 4.19
C GLU A 29 17.44 7.68 5.68
N ASN A 30 16.56 6.78 6.11
CA ASN A 30 16.05 6.69 7.48
C ASN A 30 16.78 5.59 8.26
N CYS A 31 18.10 5.63 8.22
CA CYS A 31 18.96 4.57 8.71
C CYS A 31 18.71 4.28 10.20
N ARG A 32 18.66 2.99 10.55
CA ARG A 32 18.62 2.49 11.93
C ARG A 32 19.84 1.61 12.17
N LYS A 33 20.24 1.48 13.44
CA LYS A 33 21.32 0.55 13.79
C LYS A 33 20.87 -0.86 13.46
N THR A 34 21.69 -1.64 12.75
CA THR A 34 21.36 -3.03 12.37
C THR A 34 20.86 -3.85 13.55
N LYS A 35 21.44 -3.64 14.74
CA LYS A 35 21.03 -4.34 15.95
C LYS A 35 19.58 -4.07 16.38
N GLU A 36 19.08 -2.84 16.19
CA GLU A 36 17.72 -2.47 16.57
C GLU A 36 16.71 -3.15 15.64
N ILE A 37 17.03 -3.21 14.35
CA ILE A 37 16.23 -3.93 13.34
C ILE A 37 16.21 -5.43 13.66
N VAL A 38 17.38 -6.04 13.90
CA VAL A 38 17.49 -7.46 14.23
C VAL A 38 16.68 -7.82 15.47
N ILE A 39 16.79 -7.03 16.55
CA ILE A 39 16.04 -7.27 17.79
C ILE A 39 14.52 -7.12 17.54
N ALA A 40 14.09 -6.10 16.80
CA ALA A 40 12.68 -5.88 16.50
C ALA A 40 12.09 -7.02 15.66
N VAL A 41 12.78 -7.43 14.59
CA VAL A 41 12.40 -8.55 13.72
C VAL A 41 12.27 -9.83 14.53
N ALA A 42 13.26 -10.14 15.37
CA ALA A 42 13.26 -11.37 16.16
C ALA A 42 12.10 -11.41 17.18
N LYS A 43 11.79 -10.28 17.85
CA LYS A 43 10.62 -10.15 18.73
C LYS A 43 9.31 -10.43 18.00
N VAL A 44 9.15 -9.85 16.80
CA VAL A 44 7.94 -10.04 15.97
C VAL A 44 7.83 -11.47 15.47
N ALA A 45 8.92 -12.04 14.94
CA ALA A 45 8.94 -13.41 14.43
C ALA A 45 8.66 -14.46 15.51
N GLN A 46 9.10 -14.22 16.75
CA GLN A 46 8.81 -15.09 17.89
C GLN A 46 7.47 -14.78 18.59
N LYS A 47 6.73 -13.77 18.11
CA LYS A 47 5.47 -13.31 18.73
C LYS A 47 5.63 -12.99 20.22
N ASN A 48 6.80 -12.48 20.61
CA ASN A 48 7.14 -12.16 22.01
C ASN A 48 7.77 -10.77 22.11
N ALA A 49 6.95 -9.77 22.44
CA ALA A 49 7.40 -8.39 22.56
C ALA A 49 8.38 -8.15 23.74
N ASN A 50 8.25 -8.96 24.80
CA ASN A 50 9.06 -8.87 26.01
C ASN A 50 10.38 -9.66 25.92
N LEU A 51 10.64 -10.29 24.78
CA LEU A 51 11.87 -11.05 24.56
C LEU A 51 13.09 -10.14 24.66
N VAL A 52 14.01 -10.48 25.56
CA VAL A 52 15.31 -9.83 25.67
C VAL A 52 16.30 -10.61 24.83
N ILE A 53 16.88 -9.95 23.82
CA ILE A 53 17.84 -10.55 22.90
C ILE A 53 19.19 -9.88 23.15
N ASP A 54 20.17 -10.70 23.54
CA ASP A 54 21.57 -10.29 23.63
C ASP A 54 22.21 -10.31 22.24
N GLU A 55 23.09 -9.35 21.95
CA GLU A 55 23.90 -9.29 20.72
C GLU A 55 24.82 -10.52 20.57
N GLN A 56 25.15 -11.19 21.67
CA GLN A 56 25.93 -12.45 21.65
C GLN A 56 25.06 -13.70 21.51
N SER A 57 23.73 -13.57 21.51
CA SER A 57 22.83 -14.71 21.40
C SER A 57 22.86 -15.34 20.01
N LYS A 58 22.70 -16.66 19.94
CA LYS A 58 22.59 -17.38 18.66
C LYS A 58 21.46 -16.85 17.78
N GLU A 59 20.37 -16.40 18.40
CA GLU A 59 19.21 -15.87 17.69
C GLU A 59 19.51 -14.53 17.01
N PHE A 60 20.25 -13.63 17.69
CA PHE A 60 20.69 -12.38 17.10
C PHE A 60 21.53 -12.62 15.84
N TRP A 61 22.54 -13.48 15.95
CA TRP A 61 23.42 -13.82 14.83
C TRP A 61 22.65 -14.50 13.70
N ARG A 62 21.72 -15.41 14.00
CA ARG A 62 20.86 -16.04 13.00
C ARG A 62 20.09 -15.03 12.15
N TRP A 63 19.45 -14.04 12.78
CA TRP A 63 18.71 -13.00 12.05
C TRP A 63 19.62 -12.05 11.31
N LYS A 64 20.72 -11.61 11.94
CA LYS A 64 21.70 -10.73 11.32
C LYS A 64 22.29 -11.36 10.06
N ASP A 65 22.78 -12.59 10.16
CA ASP A 65 23.40 -13.30 9.04
C ASP A 65 22.37 -13.57 7.93
N SER A 66 21.12 -13.88 8.30
CA SER A 66 20.05 -14.05 7.32
C SER A 66 19.71 -12.75 6.58
N ILE A 67 19.65 -11.60 7.28
CA ILE A 67 19.37 -10.30 6.65
C ILE A 67 20.49 -9.92 5.68
N LEU A 68 21.75 -10.09 6.10
CA LEU A 68 22.90 -9.77 5.26
C LEU A 68 23.03 -10.72 4.05
N LEU A 69 22.71 -12.00 4.23
CA LEU A 69 22.70 -12.97 3.13
C LEU A 69 21.69 -12.62 2.04
N TYR A 70 20.46 -12.27 2.42
CA TYR A 70 19.42 -11.96 1.45
C TYR A 70 19.48 -10.52 0.93
N GLU A 71 20.27 -9.64 1.54
CA GLU A 71 20.43 -8.26 1.10
C GLU A 71 20.91 -8.19 -0.36
N GLU A 72 22.04 -8.85 -0.65
CA GLU A 72 22.64 -8.88 -1.99
C GLU A 72 21.69 -9.52 -3.00
N THR A 73 21.13 -10.68 -2.66
CA THR A 73 20.17 -11.37 -3.53
C THR A 73 18.93 -10.52 -3.82
N MET A 74 18.40 -9.80 -2.83
CA MET A 74 17.22 -8.96 -3.03
C MET A 74 17.55 -7.74 -3.90
N LEU A 75 18.72 -7.12 -3.73
CA LEU A 75 19.16 -6.01 -4.58
C LEU A 75 19.34 -6.45 -6.03
N GLU A 76 19.93 -7.61 -6.28
CA GLU A 76 20.07 -8.17 -7.63
C GLU A 76 18.71 -8.45 -8.28
N LEU A 77 17.78 -9.07 -7.54
CA LEU A 77 16.43 -9.36 -8.03
C LEU A 77 15.61 -8.11 -8.33
N LEU A 78 15.83 -7.04 -7.56
CA LEU A 78 15.22 -5.73 -7.80
C LEU A 78 15.99 -4.91 -8.86
N THR A 79 17.03 -5.46 -9.46
CA THR A 79 17.90 -4.75 -10.42
C THR A 79 18.49 -3.45 -9.87
N PHE A 80 18.70 -3.41 -8.55
CA PHE A 80 19.11 -2.23 -7.79
C PHE A 80 18.13 -1.04 -7.88
N ASP A 81 16.91 -1.25 -8.38
CA ASP A 81 15.84 -0.27 -8.39
C ASP A 81 15.10 -0.30 -7.04
N VAL A 82 15.58 0.52 -6.11
CA VAL A 82 15.05 0.62 -4.74
C VAL A 82 14.42 1.98 -4.46
N VAL A 83 14.30 2.84 -5.48
CA VAL A 83 13.70 4.17 -5.37
C VAL A 83 12.25 4.06 -5.84
N LEU A 84 11.33 4.00 -4.89
CA LEU A 84 9.90 3.83 -5.20
C LEU A 84 9.18 5.17 -5.21
N GLU A 85 8.35 5.37 -6.23
CA GLU A 85 7.44 6.51 -6.26
C GLU A 85 6.22 6.23 -5.37
N SER A 86 5.89 7.19 -4.52
CA SER A 86 4.86 7.05 -3.50
C SER A 86 3.48 7.50 -4.00
N PRO A 87 2.42 6.67 -3.89
CA PRO A 87 1.07 7.07 -4.30
C PRO A 87 0.53 8.23 -3.45
N TYR A 88 1.05 8.43 -2.23
CA TYR A 88 0.67 9.52 -1.34
C TYR A 88 1.09 10.89 -1.92
N THR A 89 2.23 10.96 -2.60
CA THR A 89 2.69 12.19 -3.27
C THR A 89 1.75 12.58 -4.39
N HIS A 90 1.30 11.60 -5.19
CA HIS A 90 0.31 11.85 -6.24
C HIS A 90 -1.05 12.22 -5.69
N LEU A 91 -1.50 11.60 -4.60
CA LEU A 91 -2.77 11.94 -3.96
C LEU A 91 -2.82 13.43 -3.61
N GLN A 92 -1.76 13.94 -2.97
CA GLN A 92 -1.70 15.36 -2.60
C GLN A 92 -1.74 16.28 -3.84
N SER A 93 -1.00 15.93 -4.90
CA SER A 93 -0.99 16.69 -6.16
C SER A 93 -2.36 16.67 -6.86
N ILE A 94 -3.02 15.51 -6.90
CA ILE A 94 -4.35 15.35 -7.51
C ILE A 94 -5.39 16.15 -6.72
N LEU A 95 -5.38 16.08 -5.38
CA LEU A 95 -6.33 16.86 -4.56
C LEU A 95 -6.20 18.36 -4.80
N GLN A 96 -4.98 18.89 -4.89
CA GLN A 96 -4.73 20.29 -5.23
C GLN A 96 -5.20 20.63 -6.65
N GLN A 97 -4.95 19.75 -7.62
CA GLN A 97 -5.39 19.95 -9.00
C GLN A 97 -6.93 19.99 -9.12
N LEU A 98 -7.63 19.26 -8.24
CA LEU A 98 -9.09 19.17 -8.21
C LEU A 98 -9.73 20.24 -7.29
N GLY A 99 -8.97 21.03 -6.55
CA GLY A 99 -9.47 22.00 -5.58
C GLY A 99 -10.08 21.36 -4.32
N MET A 100 -9.71 20.11 -4.01
CA MET A 100 -10.26 19.30 -2.91
C MET A 100 -9.26 19.15 -1.75
N GLU A 101 -8.14 19.88 -1.76
CA GLU A 101 -7.09 19.78 -0.75
C GLU A 101 -7.57 20.14 0.66
N HIS A 102 -8.61 20.97 0.78
CA HIS A 102 -9.19 21.39 2.05
C HIS A 102 -10.30 20.48 2.55
N ASP A 103 -10.81 19.57 1.71
CA ASP A 103 -11.78 18.55 2.14
C ASP A 103 -11.07 17.48 2.99
N LYS A 104 -11.24 17.62 4.31
CA LYS A 104 -10.64 16.72 5.29
C LYS A 104 -11.27 15.32 5.23
N ALA A 105 -12.56 15.21 4.95
CA ALA A 105 -13.24 13.91 4.93
C ALA A 105 -12.75 13.09 3.74
N LEU A 106 -12.79 13.67 2.54
CA LEU A 106 -12.33 13.02 1.31
C LEU A 106 -10.85 12.65 1.42
N ARG A 107 -9.98 13.56 1.87
CA ARG A 107 -8.55 13.27 2.03
C ARG A 107 -8.28 12.12 2.98
N ASN A 108 -8.99 12.05 4.12
CA ASN A 108 -8.79 10.98 5.09
C ASN A 108 -9.21 9.62 4.54
N ILE A 109 -10.33 9.55 3.80
CA ILE A 109 -10.80 8.30 3.19
C ILE A 109 -9.88 7.86 2.06
N ALA A 110 -9.44 8.79 1.21
CA ALA A 110 -8.49 8.48 0.14
C ALA A 110 -7.15 7.98 0.72
N TRP A 111 -6.68 8.60 1.81
CA TRP A 111 -5.50 8.14 2.53
C TRP A 111 -5.67 6.74 3.12
N ALA A 112 -6.84 6.45 3.72
CA ALA A 112 -7.15 5.13 4.25
C ALA A 112 -7.16 4.07 3.12
N PHE A 113 -7.77 4.39 1.98
CA PHE A 113 -7.72 3.53 0.80
C PHE A 113 -6.28 3.23 0.35
N LEU A 114 -5.39 4.25 0.31
CA LEU A 114 -3.99 4.02 0.00
C LEU A 114 -3.30 3.09 0.99
N ASN A 115 -3.53 3.26 2.30
CA ASN A 115 -2.97 2.37 3.33
C ASN A 115 -3.41 0.92 3.10
N ASP A 116 -4.70 0.71 2.82
CA ASP A 116 -5.24 -0.64 2.62
C ASP A 116 -4.76 -1.24 1.29
N SER A 117 -4.59 -0.42 0.24
CA SER A 117 -4.04 -0.86 -1.06
C SER A 117 -2.64 -1.49 -0.94
N GLN A 118 -1.81 -1.02 0.00
CA GLN A 118 -0.46 -1.55 0.25
C GLN A 118 -0.46 -2.98 0.83
N MET A 119 -1.61 -3.44 1.33
CA MET A 119 -1.80 -4.81 1.83
C MET A 119 -2.25 -5.80 0.73
N THR A 120 -2.44 -5.28 -0.49
CA THR A 120 -2.88 -5.99 -1.69
C THR A 120 -1.74 -6.06 -2.73
N THR A 121 -2.02 -6.61 -3.91
CA THR A 121 -1.06 -6.68 -5.03
C THR A 121 -1.11 -5.47 -5.96
N LEU A 122 -1.84 -4.40 -5.62
CA LEU A 122 -2.06 -3.25 -6.51
C LEU A 122 -0.76 -2.56 -6.95
N CYS A 123 0.23 -2.46 -6.07
CA CYS A 123 1.53 -1.88 -6.39
C CYS A 123 2.30 -2.65 -7.47
N LEU A 124 1.90 -3.89 -7.78
CA LEU A 124 2.46 -4.71 -8.86
C LEU A 124 1.61 -4.68 -10.13
N ARG A 125 0.36 -4.23 -10.06
CA ARG A 125 -0.61 -4.24 -11.18
C ARG A 125 -0.65 -2.90 -11.92
N MET A 126 -0.43 -1.80 -11.22
CA MET A 126 -0.59 -0.45 -11.78
C MET A 126 0.33 0.58 -11.11
N GLY A 127 0.49 1.74 -11.77
CA GLY A 127 1.39 2.79 -11.29
C GLY A 127 0.84 3.52 -10.06
N PRO A 128 1.71 4.16 -9.26
CA PRO A 128 1.31 4.84 -8.02
C PRO A 128 0.30 5.98 -8.26
N ARG A 129 0.38 6.65 -9.41
CA ARG A 129 -0.62 7.65 -9.82
C ARG A 129 -2.00 7.04 -10.06
N ASP A 130 -2.08 5.89 -10.72
CA ASP A 130 -3.36 5.21 -10.99
C ASP A 130 -4.06 4.82 -9.67
N ILE A 131 -3.29 4.29 -8.71
CA ILE A 131 -3.77 3.97 -7.36
C ILE A 131 -4.26 5.23 -6.63
N ALA A 132 -3.55 6.35 -6.76
CA ALA A 132 -3.95 7.62 -6.16
C ALA A 132 -5.26 8.18 -6.74
N VAL A 133 -5.45 8.09 -8.07
CA VAL A 133 -6.73 8.49 -8.69
C VAL A 133 -7.87 7.58 -8.23
N ALA A 134 -7.64 6.27 -8.14
CA ALA A 134 -8.62 5.32 -7.62
C ALA A 134 -9.01 5.64 -6.16
N ALA A 135 -8.04 6.05 -5.33
CA ALA A 135 -8.28 6.46 -3.96
C ALA A 135 -9.20 7.69 -3.87
N VAL A 136 -9.01 8.68 -4.74
CA VAL A 136 -9.87 9.87 -4.83
C VAL A 136 -11.28 9.48 -5.28
N TYR A 137 -11.40 8.60 -6.29
CA TYR A 137 -12.70 8.10 -6.74
C TYR A 137 -13.44 7.38 -5.61
N PHE A 138 -12.77 6.45 -4.93
CA PHE A 138 -13.34 5.73 -3.80
C PHE A 138 -13.81 6.69 -2.70
N ALA A 139 -12.98 7.68 -2.35
CA ALA A 139 -13.33 8.66 -1.32
C ALA A 139 -14.51 9.55 -1.72
N ALA A 140 -14.53 10.05 -2.95
CA ALA A 140 -15.62 10.88 -3.46
C ALA A 140 -16.95 10.10 -3.43
N ARG A 141 -16.95 8.86 -3.92
CA ARG A 141 -18.14 8.01 -3.89
C ARG A 141 -18.60 7.68 -2.48
N TYR A 142 -17.67 7.36 -1.57
CA TYR A 142 -17.99 7.01 -0.19
C TYR A 142 -18.65 8.18 0.56
N ASN A 143 -18.21 9.42 0.28
CA ASN A 143 -18.80 10.63 0.85
C ASN A 143 -20.03 11.14 0.08
N GLY A 144 -20.35 10.58 -1.08
CA GLY A 144 -21.35 11.15 -1.99
C GLY A 144 -20.94 12.52 -2.57
N GLU A 145 -19.65 12.82 -2.57
CA GLU A 145 -19.06 14.06 -3.06
C GLU A 145 -19.03 14.04 -4.60
N LYS A 146 -19.28 15.20 -5.22
CA LYS A 146 -19.17 15.35 -6.66
C LYS A 146 -17.98 16.26 -6.99
N ILE A 147 -17.16 15.81 -7.93
CA ILE A 147 -15.99 16.55 -8.38
C ILE A 147 -16.34 17.21 -9.71
N ALA A 148 -16.10 18.51 -9.78
CA ALA A 148 -16.39 19.32 -10.96
C ALA A 148 -15.52 18.90 -12.16
N ASP A 149 -16.21 18.65 -13.28
CA ASP A 149 -15.58 18.47 -14.58
C ASP A 149 -15.04 19.81 -15.12
N GLN A 150 -14.13 19.73 -16.09
CA GLN A 150 -13.64 20.91 -16.81
C GLN A 150 -14.06 20.85 -18.27
N GLY A 151 -15.18 21.50 -18.57
CA GLY A 151 -15.82 21.38 -19.89
C GLY A 151 -16.26 19.94 -20.14
N ASP A 152 -15.85 19.37 -21.27
CA ASP A 152 -16.22 18.00 -21.67
C ASP A 152 -15.27 16.91 -21.14
N ARG A 153 -14.29 17.28 -20.30
CA ARG A 153 -13.31 16.32 -19.75
C ARG A 153 -13.70 15.89 -18.33
N PRO A 154 -13.92 14.59 -18.09
CA PRO A 154 -14.15 14.06 -16.74
C PRO A 154 -12.97 14.36 -15.80
N TRP A 155 -13.27 14.58 -14.52
CA TRP A 155 -12.25 14.90 -13.52
C TRP A 155 -11.12 13.85 -13.42
N TRP A 156 -11.44 12.55 -13.58
CA TRP A 156 -10.44 11.48 -13.49
C TRP A 156 -9.47 11.51 -14.68
N VAL A 157 -9.95 11.86 -15.88
CA VAL A 157 -9.10 12.06 -17.06
C VAL A 157 -8.17 13.25 -16.85
N ARG A 158 -8.68 14.33 -16.23
CA ARG A 158 -7.85 15.48 -15.83
C ARG A 158 -6.80 15.09 -14.79
N ALA A 159 -7.17 14.26 -13.82
CA ALA A 159 -6.24 13.68 -12.83
C ALA A 159 -5.25 12.68 -13.46
N GLY A 160 -5.46 12.31 -14.72
CA GLY A 160 -4.65 11.40 -15.53
C GLY A 160 -4.83 9.93 -15.18
N GLY A 161 -6.01 9.58 -14.67
CA GLY A 161 -6.43 8.20 -14.49
C GLY A 161 -7.26 7.69 -15.66
N GLU A 162 -7.35 6.37 -15.74
CA GLU A 162 -8.12 5.63 -16.72
C GLU A 162 -9.25 4.87 -16.01
N GLU A 163 -10.44 4.86 -16.61
CA GLU A 163 -11.65 4.27 -16.02
C GLU A 163 -11.47 2.78 -15.67
N SER A 164 -10.86 2.03 -16.59
CA SER A 164 -10.55 0.59 -16.46
C SER A 164 -9.67 0.30 -15.24
N LYS A 165 -8.62 1.11 -15.03
CA LYS A 165 -7.68 0.96 -13.92
C LYS A 165 -8.30 1.36 -12.59
N ILE A 166 -9.14 2.40 -12.58
CA ILE A 166 -9.85 2.82 -11.37
C ILE A 166 -10.81 1.71 -10.92
N ALA A 167 -11.56 1.14 -11.86
CA ALA A 167 -12.45 0.00 -11.61
C ALA A 167 -11.68 -1.20 -11.02
N GLU A 168 -10.58 -1.60 -11.67
CA GLU A 168 -9.71 -2.69 -11.21
C GLU A 168 -9.15 -2.44 -9.81
N ALA A 169 -8.70 -1.21 -9.53
CA ALA A 169 -8.13 -0.85 -8.24
C ALA A 169 -9.17 -0.99 -7.11
N VAL A 170 -10.38 -0.49 -7.34
CA VAL A 170 -11.47 -0.57 -6.35
C VAL A 170 -11.89 -2.01 -6.13
N GLU A 171 -12.01 -2.81 -7.19
CA GLU A 171 -12.36 -4.24 -7.09
C GLU A 171 -11.36 -4.99 -6.20
N VAL A 172 -10.06 -4.81 -6.41
CA VAL A 172 -9.02 -5.48 -5.59
C VAL A 172 -9.10 -5.08 -4.12
N VAL A 173 -9.36 -3.81 -3.81
CA VAL A 173 -9.50 -3.36 -2.41
C VAL A 173 -10.82 -3.86 -1.80
N GLN A 174 -11.90 -3.96 -2.57
CA GLN A 174 -13.15 -4.54 -2.13
C GLN A 174 -13.02 -6.03 -1.82
N GLU A 175 -12.32 -6.79 -2.67
CA GLU A 175 -11.98 -8.19 -2.40
C GLU A 175 -11.18 -8.32 -1.10
N PHE A 176 -10.19 -7.45 -0.90
CA PHE A 176 -9.41 -7.41 0.34
C PHE A 176 -10.29 -7.16 1.58
N TYR A 177 -11.27 -6.25 1.49
CA TYR A 177 -12.22 -6.01 2.57
C TYR A 177 -13.15 -7.20 2.81
N ALA A 178 -13.62 -7.85 1.74
CA ALA A 178 -14.50 -9.02 1.82
C ALA A 178 -13.79 -10.24 2.45
N GLU A 179 -12.51 -10.44 2.13
CA GLU A 179 -11.68 -11.49 2.75
C GLU A 179 -11.40 -11.24 4.24
N ASN A 180 -11.50 -9.99 4.70
CA ASN A 180 -11.19 -9.53 6.05
C ASN A 180 -9.91 -10.17 6.64
N PRO A 181 -8.76 -10.10 5.96
CA PRO A 181 -7.54 -10.78 6.43
C PRO A 181 -7.02 -10.21 7.75
N LEU A 182 -7.44 -8.99 8.11
CA LEU A 182 -7.06 -8.31 9.35
C LEU A 182 -8.00 -8.62 10.52
N GLY A 183 -9.12 -9.32 10.30
CA GLY A 183 -10.13 -9.57 11.32
C GLY A 183 -10.74 -8.30 11.90
N ARG A 184 -10.80 -7.22 11.10
CA ARG A 184 -11.41 -5.96 11.49
C ARG A 184 -12.93 -6.11 11.57
N THR A 185 -13.53 -5.52 12.59
CA THR A 185 -14.99 -5.47 12.77
C THR A 185 -15.61 -4.21 12.17
N ASP A 186 -14.78 -3.20 11.88
CA ASP A 186 -15.11 -1.88 11.33
C ASP A 186 -14.80 -1.80 9.83
N LEU A 187 -15.15 -2.84 9.08
CA LEU A 187 -14.92 -2.84 7.63
C LEU A 187 -15.88 -1.87 6.94
N PRO A 188 -15.40 -1.03 6.00
CA PRO A 188 -16.26 -0.12 5.25
C PRO A 188 -17.16 -0.82 4.22
N LEU A 189 -17.37 -2.14 4.32
CA LEU A 189 -18.15 -2.94 3.35
C LEU A 189 -19.57 -2.39 3.17
N GLU A 190 -20.22 -1.96 4.24
CA GLU A 190 -21.48 -1.22 4.15
C GLU A 190 -21.23 0.21 3.68
N GLY A 191 -21.54 0.50 2.41
CA GLY A 191 -21.35 1.82 1.79
C GLY A 191 -20.07 1.98 0.97
N SER A 192 -19.22 0.95 0.87
CA SER A 192 -18.07 0.97 -0.05
C SER A 192 -18.54 1.11 -1.51
N PRO A 193 -18.01 2.09 -2.26
CA PRO A 193 -18.29 2.25 -3.69
C PRO A 193 -17.92 1.02 -4.50
N GLY A 194 -18.73 0.65 -5.49
CA GLY A 194 -18.41 -0.37 -6.47
C GLY A 194 -17.42 0.11 -7.54
N GLY A 195 -16.81 -0.84 -8.24
CA GLY A 195 -15.89 -0.59 -9.36
C GLY A 195 -16.57 -0.46 -10.73
N SER A 196 -17.90 -0.43 -10.83
CA SER A 196 -18.55 -0.48 -12.15
C SER A 196 -18.45 0.85 -12.93
N ALA A 197 -18.29 0.77 -14.25
CA ALA A 197 -18.17 1.93 -15.16
C ALA A 197 -19.28 2.99 -14.97
N GLY A 198 -20.52 2.56 -14.72
CA GLY A 198 -21.65 3.46 -14.49
C GLY A 198 -21.59 4.24 -13.17
N GLU A 199 -20.77 3.81 -12.20
CA GLU A 199 -20.64 4.47 -10.90
C GLU A 199 -19.66 5.63 -10.91
N LEU A 200 -18.69 5.64 -11.81
CA LEU A 200 -17.77 6.76 -12.04
C LEU A 200 -18.55 8.01 -12.46
N GLU A 201 -19.54 7.87 -13.33
CA GLU A 201 -20.44 8.95 -13.74
C GLU A 201 -21.18 9.62 -12.56
N ALA A 202 -21.44 8.88 -11.48
CA ALA A 202 -22.13 9.42 -10.31
C ALA A 202 -21.25 10.34 -9.44
N THR A 203 -19.92 10.36 -9.65
CA THR A 203 -19.00 11.33 -9.03
C THR A 203 -18.88 12.65 -9.77
N ARG A 204 -19.48 12.78 -10.96
CA ARG A 204 -19.31 13.97 -11.81
C ARG A 204 -20.27 15.08 -11.41
N GLU A 205 -19.76 16.29 -11.23
CA GLU A 205 -20.57 17.51 -11.30
C GLU A 205 -20.38 18.14 -12.68
N ARG A 206 -21.43 18.12 -13.51
CA ARG A 206 -21.45 18.75 -14.83
C ARG A 206 -21.76 20.24 -14.65
N GLY A 207 -20.81 21.09 -15.02
CA GLY A 207 -21.00 22.54 -15.11
C GLY A 207 -21.75 22.97 -16.37
#